data_AF-A0A6B3HV27-F1
#
_entry.id   AF-A0A6B3HV27-F1
#
_cell.length_a   1.000
_cell.length_b   1.000
_cell.length_c   1.000
_cell.angle_alpha   90.00
_cell.angle_beta   90.00
_cell.angle_gamma   90.00
#
_symmetry.space_group_name_H-M   'P 1'
#
loop_
_entity.id
_entity.type
_entity.pdbx_description
1 polymer ?
#
loop_
_entity_poly.entity_id
_entity_poly.type
_entity_poly.pdbx_seq_one_letter_code
_entity_poly.pdbx_strand_id
1 'polypeptide(L)' 'VDDVLVWEAPWEGVRPPAVDPAAVRAMTDRLRAGGYDTALVLTSFHQSPLPAALLLRLAGVGRVGADST' A
#
# COMPACT_ATOMS: atom_id res chain seq x y z
N VAL A 1 -14.74 6.71 9.74
CA VAL A 1 -14.08 6.23 8.50
C VAL A 1 -14.91 6.78 7.36
N ASP A 2 -14.27 7.52 6.46
CA ASP A 2 -14.98 8.26 5.40
C ASP A 2 -14.93 7.55 4.04
N ASP A 3 -13.91 6.72 3.80
CA ASP A 3 -13.78 5.89 2.60
C ASP A 3 -12.98 4.60 2.89
N VAL A 4 -13.16 3.58 2.06
CA VAL A 4 -12.44 2.29 2.12
C VAL A 4 -11.96 1.92 0.72
N LEU A 5 -10.64 1.76 0.57
CA LEU A 5 -9.99 1.29 -0.65
C LEU A 5 -9.62 -0.18 -0.50
N VAL A 6 -10.18 -1.04 -1.36
CA VAL A 6 -9.85 -2.47 -1.39
C VAL A 6 -8.95 -2.74 -2.59
N TRP A 7 -7.84 -3.44 -2.34
CA TRP A 7 -6.87 -3.80 -3.37
C TRP A 7 -6.20 -5.14 -3.05
N GLU A 8 -6.11 -6.02 -4.04
CA GLU A 8 -5.32 -7.25 -3.97
C GLU A 8 -3.86 -6.93 -4.27
N ALA A 9 -3.07 -6.73 -3.21
CA ALA A 9 -1.67 -6.37 -3.36
C ALA A 9 -0.84 -7.55 -3.91
N PRO A 10 0.05 -7.34 -4.89
CA PRO A 10 0.76 -8.42 -5.58
C PRO A 10 1.88 -9.07 -4.76
N TRP A 11 2.03 -8.70 -3.49
CA TRP A 11 2.95 -9.30 -2.52
C TRP A 11 2.22 -9.98 -1.37
N GLU A 12 0.89 -10.05 -1.44
CA GLU A 12 0.02 -10.64 -0.42
C GLU A 12 -0.28 -12.12 -0.74
N GLY A 13 -0.49 -12.93 0.29
CA GLY A 13 -0.93 -14.32 0.16
C GLY A 13 0.19 -15.36 -0.03
N VAL A 14 -0.21 -16.64 0.03
CA VAL A 14 0.69 -17.81 -0.12
C VAL A 14 1.13 -18.03 -1.57
N ARG A 15 0.31 -17.56 -2.52
CA ARG A 15 0.59 -17.57 -3.96
C ARG A 15 0.20 -16.20 -4.53
N PRO A 16 1.05 -15.18 -4.36
CA PRO A 16 0.75 -13.85 -4.84
C PRO A 16 0.53 -13.84 -6.36
N PRO A 17 -0.37 -12.99 -6.88
CA PRO A 17 -0.53 -12.82 -8.32
C PRO A 17 0.75 -12.23 -8.93
N ALA A 18 0.90 -12.37 -10.25
CA ALA A 18 1.95 -11.67 -10.97
C ALA A 18 1.80 -10.15 -10.77
N VAL A 19 2.93 -9.44 -10.62
CA VAL A 19 2.92 -7.99 -10.51
C VAL A 19 2.46 -7.40 -11.85
N ASP A 20 1.28 -6.78 -11.85
CA ASP A 20 0.81 -5.95 -12.97
C ASP A 20 1.24 -4.49 -12.74
N PRO A 21 2.17 -3.94 -13.55
CA PRO A 21 2.61 -2.57 -13.41
C PRO A 21 1.49 -1.54 -13.57
N ALA A 22 0.48 -1.82 -14.40
CA ALA A 22 -0.64 -0.91 -14.62
C ALA A 22 -1.53 -0.83 -13.37
N ALA A 23 -1.82 -1.97 -12.74
CA ALA A 23 -2.57 -2.02 -11.49
C ALA A 23 -1.84 -1.29 -10.34
N VAL A 24 -0.52 -1.50 -10.20
CA VAL A 24 0.29 -0.81 -9.19
C VAL A 24 0.28 0.71 -9.42
N ARG A 25 0.41 1.13 -10.69
CA ARG A 25 0.35 2.55 -11.06
C ARG A 25 -1.02 3.15 -10.73
N ALA A 26 -2.11 2.46 -11.09
CA ALA A 26 -3.47 2.91 -10.80
C ALA A 26 -3.73 3.07 -9.29
N MET A 27 -3.28 2.10 -8.48
CA MET A 27 -3.39 2.21 -7.02
C MET A 27 -2.56 3.37 -6.46
N THR A 28 -1.34 3.56 -6.94
CA THR A 28 -0.47 4.68 -6.51
C THR A 28 -1.08 6.03 -6.87
N ASP A 29 -1.65 6.16 -8.08
CA ASP A 29 -2.31 7.39 -8.52
C ASP A 29 -3.59 7.68 -7.70
N ARG A 30 -4.35 6.63 -7.32
CA ARG A 30 -5.49 6.76 -6.39
C ARG A 30 -5.07 7.24 -5.01
N LEU A 31 -3.99 6.68 -4.46
CA LEU A 31 -3.43 7.12 -3.17
C LEU A 31 -2.96 8.57 -3.23
N ARG A 32 -2.32 8.98 -4.35
CA ARG A 32 -1.89 10.37 -4.56
C ARG A 32 -3.07 11.33 -4.61
N ALA A 33 -4.14 10.96 -5.31
CA ALA A 33 -5.35 11.79 -5.41
C ALA A 33 -6.04 12.01 -4.05
N GLY A 34 -5.87 11.08 -3.11
CA GLY A 34 -6.37 11.20 -1.74
C GLY A 34 -5.63 12.24 -0.88
N GLY A 35 -4.42 12.65 -1.26
CA GLY A 35 -3.69 13.73 -0.60
C GLY A 35 -3.32 13.46 0.87
N TYR A 36 -3.02 12.21 1.22
CA TYR A 36 -2.77 11.82 2.62
C TYR A 36 -1.43 12.35 3.15
N ASP A 37 -1.45 13.03 4.30
CA ASP A 37 -0.23 13.52 4.97
C ASP A 37 0.54 12.42 5.71
N THR A 38 -0.21 11.47 6.29
CA THR A 38 0.31 10.39 7.15
C THR A 38 -0.38 9.07 6.82
N ALA A 39 0.38 7.98 6.86
CA ALA A 39 -0.16 6.62 6.72
C ALA A 39 0.41 5.67 7.78
N LEU A 40 -0.41 4.70 8.19
CA LEU A 40 -0.01 3.57 9.03
C LEU A 40 -0.18 2.28 8.21
N VAL A 41 0.90 1.51 8.10
CA VAL A 41 0.88 0.18 7.48
C VAL A 41 0.81 -0.86 8.59
N LEU A 42 -0.30 -1.56 8.66
CA LEU A 42 -0.52 -2.67 9.58
C LEU A 42 -0.52 -3.95 8.76
N THR A 43 0.48 -4.80 8.96
CA THR A 43 0.57 -6.09 8.27
C THR A 43 -0.01 -7.20 9.12
N SER A 44 -0.33 -8.33 8.50
CA SER A 44 -0.70 -9.56 9.19
C SER A 44 0.32 -10.65 8.88
N PHE A 45 0.75 -11.38 9.91
CA PHE A 45 1.70 -12.49 9.76
C PHE A 45 3.03 -12.05 9.10
N HIS A 46 3.73 -12.93 8.40
CA HIS A 46 5.04 -12.66 7.76
C HIS A 46 5.01 -11.65 6.59
N GLN A 47 3.96 -10.86 6.44
CA GLN A 47 3.88 -9.80 5.44
C GLN A 47 4.84 -8.67 5.80
N SER A 48 5.76 -8.35 4.88
CA SER A 48 6.59 -7.17 5.02
C SER A 48 5.76 -5.89 4.79
N PRO A 49 5.91 -4.85 5.63
CA PRO A 49 5.24 -3.56 5.40
C PRO A 49 5.90 -2.72 4.30
N LEU A 50 7.14 -3.07 3.90
CA LEU A 50 7.96 -2.26 3.02
C LEU A 50 7.34 -1.99 1.64
N PRO A 51 6.69 -2.96 0.95
CA PRO A 51 6.10 -2.69 -0.36
C PRO A 51 4.97 -1.65 -0.29
N ALA A 52 4.09 -1.75 0.70
CA ALA A 52 3.03 -0.77 0.91
C ALA A 52 3.59 0.60 1.28
N ALA A 53 4.59 0.64 2.17
CA ALA A 53 5.27 1.88 2.54
C ALA A 53 5.93 2.57 1.34
N LEU A 54 6.54 1.80 0.42
CA LEU A 54 7.12 2.35 -0.80
C LEU A 54 6.07 2.98 -1.72
N LEU A 55 4.92 2.33 -1.93
CA LEU A 55 3.85 2.91 -2.75
C LEU A 55 3.28 4.20 -2.14
N LEU A 56 3.10 4.23 -0.82
CA LEU A 56 2.67 5.44 -0.10
C LEU A 56 3.68 6.59 -0.27
N ARG A 57 4.99 6.30 -0.22
CA ARG A 57 6.04 7.29 -0.50
C ARG A 57 5.98 7.79 -1.94
N LEU A 58 5.80 6.91 -2.91
CA LEU A 58 5.62 7.29 -4.32
C LEU A 58 4.35 8.12 -4.55
N ALA A 59 3.30 7.87 -3.77
CA ALA A 59 2.07 8.67 -3.78
C ALA A 59 2.23 10.05 -3.13
N GLY A 60 3.34 10.33 -2.44
CA GLY A 60 3.63 11.63 -1.84
C GLY A 60 3.39 11.71 -0.33
N VAL A 61 3.13 10.59 0.35
CA VAL A 61 2.88 10.59 1.80
C VAL A 61 4.15 10.91 2.58
N GLY A 62 4.11 12.02 3.33
CA GLY A 62 5.26 12.57 4.05
C GLY A 62 5.67 11.79 5.30
N ARG A 63 4.71 11.11 5.97
CA ARG A 63 4.97 10.31 7.17
C ARG A 63 4.35 8.92 7.03
N VAL A 64 5.18 7.89 7.18
CA VAL A 64 4.73 6.50 7.12
C VAL A 64 5.24 5.78 8.36
N GLY A 65 4.31 5.34 9.21
CA GLY A 65 4.58 4.39 10.29
C GLY A 65 4.22 2.99 9.83
N ALA A 66 5.00 2.00 10.24
CA ALA A 66 4.75 0.61 9.92
C ALA A 66 4.99 -0.25 11.15
N ASP A 67 4.12 -1.23 11.35
CA ASP A 67 4.30 -2.29 12.32
C ASP A 67 4.34 -3.64 11.58
N SER A 68 5.16 -4.56 12.08
CA SER A 68 5.34 -5.90 11.53
C SER A 68 5.67 -6.83 12.69
N THR A 69 4.76 -7.77 12.95
CA THR A 69 4.87 -8.75 14.04
C THR A 69 5.22 -10.13 13.54
#